data_AF-A0A2M8E207-F1
#
_entry.id   AF-A0A2M8E207-F1
#
_cell.length_a   1.000
_cell.length_b   1.000
_cell.length_c   1.000
_cell.angle_alpha   90.00
_cell.angle_beta   90.00
_cell.angle_gamma   90.00
#
_symmetry.space_group_name_H-M   'P 1'
#
loop_
_entity.id
_entity.type
_entity.pdbx_description
1 polymer ?
#
loop_
_entity_poly.entity_id
_entity_poly.type
_entity_poly.pdbx_seq_one_letter_code
_entity_poly.pdbx_strand_id
1 'polypeptide(L)'
;QCMVGDCEKVLFMASKWDGDELVEERHCWYFPSLQLRKHIVDAWGQFEEDVAAYQHIEPAAKPEAEVQAQLPAVVINVTGQLSASNLAEVTPKFDAWLAGTKTDLVTDHDFANGESNAKFSRATAKALKTKAKEVVDQIASISDAVRTLDLYASKFDALGLKLEKAVKEQKELIKSSLINEVRNKLSEHCARLDERIGKRYLPPIQGNWNEVVKNKRTIESLRNAIDTELARAKIEASEIADRISLNLKTSGLADYPFLFADMATLCLKANDDFAAVAAARIQSHQAQEAARIEAETARIAEQERIKAEAAARQEEQAKVTFIPTTSEPQNLSPKPAEFKADTTIVHSSIS
;
A
#
# COMPACT_ATOMS: atom_id res chain seq x y z
N GLN A 1 -19.57 24.37 6.18
CA GLN A 1 -20.93 24.96 6.16
C GLN A 1 -21.90 24.07 5.39
N CYS A 2 -21.75 23.84 4.08
CA CYS A 2 -22.69 22.97 3.34
C CYS A 2 -22.84 21.55 3.93
N MET A 3 -21.76 20.98 4.49
CA MET A 3 -21.79 19.65 5.13
C MET A 3 -22.60 19.59 6.43
N VAL A 4 -22.64 20.67 7.22
CA VAL A 4 -23.21 20.67 8.58
C VAL A 4 -24.58 21.35 8.63
N GLY A 5 -24.83 22.29 7.73
CA GLY A 5 -26.09 23.06 7.67
C GLY A 5 -27.06 22.61 6.57
N ASP A 6 -26.81 21.49 5.91
CA ASP A 6 -27.64 20.94 4.81
C ASP A 6 -27.98 21.96 3.70
N CYS A 7 -27.04 22.87 3.43
CA CYS A 7 -27.20 23.94 2.43
C CYS A 7 -26.72 23.47 1.05
N GLU A 8 -27.51 23.72 0.00
CA GLU A 8 -27.14 23.38 -1.39
C GLU A 8 -26.00 24.25 -1.95
N LYS A 9 -25.88 25.49 -1.49
CA LYS A 9 -24.85 26.46 -1.91
C LYS A 9 -24.62 27.50 -0.82
N VAL A 10 -23.45 28.15 -0.85
CA VAL A 10 -23.08 29.22 0.08
C VAL A 10 -22.70 30.46 -0.71
N LEU A 11 -23.21 31.63 -0.31
CA LEU A 11 -22.80 32.92 -0.86
C LEU A 11 -21.61 33.44 -0.07
N PHE A 12 -20.46 33.61 -0.73
CA PHE A 12 -19.37 34.42 -0.20
C PHE A 12 -19.53 35.82 -0.73
N MET A 13 -19.58 36.82 0.14
CA MET A 13 -19.69 38.22 -0.21
C MET A 13 -18.68 39.02 0.61
N ALA A 14 -18.00 39.95 -0.04
CA ALA A 14 -17.14 40.93 0.60
C ALA A 14 -17.48 42.30 0.02
N SER A 15 -17.69 43.29 0.88
CA SER A 15 -17.93 44.66 0.48
C SER A 15 -16.94 45.61 1.16
N LYS A 16 -16.58 46.67 0.45
CA LYS A 16 -15.76 47.79 0.91
C LYS A 16 -16.63 49.04 0.91
N TRP A 17 -16.60 49.78 2.00
CA TRP A 17 -17.39 51.00 2.21
C TRP A 17 -16.47 52.18 2.52
N ASP A 18 -16.86 53.38 2.10
CA ASP A 18 -16.27 54.66 2.46
C ASP A 18 -17.39 55.57 3.01
N GLY A 19 -17.45 55.71 4.34
CA GLY A 19 -18.62 56.26 5.03
C GLY A 19 -19.87 55.43 4.73
N ASP A 20 -20.90 56.09 4.19
CA ASP A 20 -22.16 55.44 3.76
C ASP A 20 -22.13 54.99 2.30
N GLU A 21 -21.02 55.22 1.58
CA GLU A 21 -20.88 54.87 0.16
C GLU A 21 -20.28 53.47 0.01
N LEU A 22 -20.99 52.57 -0.68
CA LEU A 22 -20.48 51.27 -1.05
C LEU A 22 -19.49 51.43 -2.21
N VAL A 23 -18.20 51.23 -1.92
CA VAL A 23 -17.08 51.43 -2.87
C VAL A 23 -16.89 50.22 -3.78
N GLU A 24 -16.95 49.02 -3.22
CA GLU A 24 -16.73 47.79 -3.98
C GLU A 24 -17.52 46.65 -3.34
N GLU A 25 -18.16 45.81 -4.15
CA GLU A 25 -18.76 44.55 -3.71
C GLU A 25 -18.26 43.42 -4.62
N ARG A 26 -17.84 42.33 -4.00
CA ARG A 26 -17.56 41.06 -4.68
C ARG A 26 -18.38 39.97 -4.03
N HIS A 27 -19.06 39.18 -4.85
CA HIS A 27 -19.72 37.98 -4.37
C HIS A 27 -19.49 36.80 -5.30
N CYS A 28 -19.50 35.59 -4.74
CA CYS A 28 -19.52 34.36 -5.51
C CYS A 28 -20.37 33.29 -4.80
N TRP A 29 -21.08 32.52 -5.61
CA TRP A 29 -21.78 31.34 -5.12
C TRP A 29 -20.83 30.15 -5.15
N TYR A 30 -20.64 29.52 -4.00
CA TYR A 30 -19.94 28.26 -3.85
C TYR A 30 -20.93 27.10 -3.89
N PHE A 31 -20.69 26.16 -4.80
CA PHE A 31 -21.40 24.88 -4.87
C PHE A 31 -20.49 23.78 -4.30
N PRO A 32 -20.96 22.99 -3.33
CA PRO A 32 -20.15 21.95 -2.72
C PRO A 32 -19.82 20.85 -3.73
N SER A 33 -18.54 20.49 -3.82
CA SER A 33 -18.12 19.28 -4.54
C SER A 33 -18.45 18.06 -3.68
N LEU A 34 -19.26 17.14 -4.22
CA LEU A 34 -19.62 15.90 -3.51
C LEU A 34 -18.40 15.01 -3.25
N GLN A 35 -17.41 15.03 -4.14
CA GLN A 35 -16.14 14.32 -3.95
C GLN A 35 -15.36 14.91 -2.77
N LEU A 36 -15.22 16.23 -2.71
CA LEU A 36 -14.56 16.89 -1.58
C LEU A 36 -15.30 16.64 -0.26
N ARG A 37 -16.63 16.67 -0.28
CA ARG A 37 -17.46 16.33 0.88
C ARG A 37 -17.16 14.91 1.37
N LYS A 38 -17.10 13.93 0.45
CA LYS A 38 -16.79 12.55 0.79
C LYS A 38 -15.42 12.43 1.47
N HIS A 39 -14.37 13.01 0.88
CA HIS A 39 -13.03 12.97 1.48
C HIS A 39 -12.99 13.56 2.89
N ILE A 40 -13.72 14.65 3.15
CA ILE A 40 -13.81 15.24 4.49
C ILE A 40 -14.49 14.28 5.47
N VAL A 41 -15.60 13.65 5.07
CA VAL A 41 -16.33 12.69 5.91
C VAL A 41 -15.48 11.46 6.23
N ASP A 42 -14.81 10.89 5.22
CA ASP A 42 -13.94 9.73 5.41
C ASP A 42 -12.76 10.06 6.33
N ALA A 43 -12.19 11.27 6.20
CA ALA A 43 -11.14 11.74 7.09
C ALA A 43 -11.62 11.90 8.55
N TRP A 44 -12.86 12.34 8.78
CA TRP A 44 -13.44 12.39 10.12
C TRP A 44 -13.61 11.00 10.73
N GLY A 45 -14.05 10.01 9.94
CA GLY A 45 -14.14 8.63 10.39
C GLY A 45 -12.79 8.08 10.85
N GLN A 46 -11.72 8.30 10.05
CA GLN A 46 -10.37 7.90 10.47
C GLN A 46 -9.88 8.68 11.69
N PHE A 47 -10.20 9.96 11.79
CA PHE A 47 -9.83 10.79 12.93
C PHE A 47 -10.47 10.31 14.23
N GLU A 48 -11.74 9.89 14.21
CA GLU A 48 -12.40 9.31 15.39
C GLU A 48 -11.70 8.03 15.87
N GLU A 49 -11.30 7.15 14.95
CA GLU A 49 -10.50 5.96 15.28
C GLU A 49 -9.14 6.32 15.88
N ASP A 50 -8.46 7.31 15.28
CA ASP A 50 -7.14 7.73 15.72
C ASP A 50 -7.21 8.41 17.10
N VAL A 51 -8.24 9.20 17.38
CA VAL A 51 -8.51 9.78 18.71
C VAL A 51 -8.79 8.68 19.73
N ALA A 52 -9.58 7.66 19.38
CA ALA A 52 -9.86 6.54 20.28
C ALA A 52 -8.59 5.73 20.60
N ALA A 53 -7.66 5.64 19.65
CA ALA A 53 -6.38 4.95 19.83
C ALA A 53 -5.26 5.84 20.41
N TYR A 54 -5.47 7.16 20.50
CA TYR A 54 -4.43 8.11 20.87
C TYR A 54 -4.01 7.94 22.33
N GLN A 55 -2.70 7.78 22.54
CA GLN A 55 -2.08 7.82 23.87
C GLN A 55 -1.25 9.09 23.97
N HIS A 56 -1.66 10.00 24.85
CA HIS A 56 -0.93 11.24 25.07
C HIS A 56 0.46 10.95 25.64
N ILE A 57 1.47 11.50 24.98
CA ILE A 57 2.85 11.55 25.47
C ILE A 57 3.13 13.03 25.65
N GLU A 58 3.41 13.47 26.87
CA GLU A 58 3.75 14.88 27.12
C GLU A 58 4.95 15.27 26.25
N PRO A 59 4.84 16.35 25.45
CA PRO A 59 5.97 16.86 24.70
C PRO A 59 6.99 17.37 25.72
N ALA A 60 8.10 16.65 25.86
CA ALA A 60 9.22 17.12 26.65
C ALA A 60 9.67 18.49 26.13
N ALA A 61 10.18 19.34 27.02
CA ALA A 61 10.76 20.62 26.65
C ALA A 61 11.73 20.44 25.47
N LYS A 62 11.86 21.47 24.61
CA LYS A 62 12.75 21.43 23.45
C LYS A 62 14.08 20.81 23.88
N PRO A 63 14.58 19.80 23.16
CA PRO A 63 15.80 19.10 23.54
C PRO A 63 16.98 20.07 23.40
N GLU A 64 17.27 20.77 24.49
CA GLU A 64 18.45 21.59 24.66
C GLU A 64 19.48 20.75 25.39
N ALA A 65 20.71 20.73 24.87
CA ALA A 65 21.78 20.03 25.55
C ALA A 65 22.05 20.70 26.89
N GLU A 66 22.26 19.89 27.93
CA GLU A 66 22.68 20.38 29.23
C GLU A 66 23.98 21.17 29.11
N VAL A 67 24.07 22.26 29.89
CA VAL A 67 25.30 23.05 29.96
C VAL A 67 26.39 22.17 30.55
N GLN A 68 27.42 21.91 29.74
CA GLN A 68 28.53 21.08 30.17
C GLN A 68 29.32 21.79 31.27
N ALA A 69 29.54 21.08 32.38
CA ALA A 69 30.48 21.51 33.39
C ALA A 69 31.88 21.66 32.76
N GLN A 70 32.52 22.82 32.98
CA GLN A 70 33.85 23.06 32.45
C GLN A 70 34.85 22.11 33.11
N LEU A 71 35.57 21.37 32.28
CA LEU A 71 36.72 20.60 32.75
C LEU A 71 37.86 21.55 33.14
N PRO A 72 38.62 21.24 34.20
CA PRO A 72 39.73 22.09 34.63
C PRO A 72 40.80 22.17 33.53
N ALA A 73 41.38 23.37 33.36
CA ALA A 73 42.46 23.58 32.42
C ALA A 73 43.73 22.83 32.87
N VAL A 74 44.40 22.16 31.94
CA VAL A 74 45.73 21.58 32.17
C VAL A 74 46.77 22.70 32.14
N VAL A 75 47.56 22.80 33.21
CA VAL A 75 48.67 23.75 33.34
C VAL A 75 49.95 22.96 33.56
N ILE A 76 50.93 23.21 32.68
CA ILE A 76 52.27 22.64 32.77
C ILE A 76 53.27 23.77 32.51
N ASN A 77 54.15 24.03 33.48
CA ASN A 77 55.21 25.01 33.36
C ASN A 77 56.56 24.28 33.22
N VAL A 78 57.37 24.73 32.27
CA VAL A 78 58.61 24.06 31.90
C VAL A 78 59.73 25.10 31.78
N THR A 79 60.78 24.98 32.59
CA THR A 79 61.95 25.87 32.55
C THR A 79 63.21 25.07 32.86
N GLY A 80 63.82 24.47 31.83
CA GLY A 80 64.99 23.57 31.95
C GLY A 80 64.70 22.21 32.62
N GLN A 81 63.71 22.13 33.52
CA GLN A 81 63.06 20.94 34.10
C GLN A 81 61.55 21.23 34.32
N LEU A 82 60.76 20.21 34.64
CA LEU A 82 59.33 20.35 34.97
C LEU A 82 59.19 21.19 36.25
N SER A 83 58.72 22.42 36.14
CA SER A 83 58.64 23.35 37.28
C SER A 83 57.31 23.25 38.03
N ALA A 84 56.20 22.97 37.33
CA ALA A 84 54.90 22.67 37.94
C ALA A 84 53.99 21.89 36.98
N SER A 85 53.17 20.98 37.52
CA SER A 85 52.13 20.26 36.78
C SER A 85 50.91 20.02 37.66
N ASN A 86 49.72 20.32 37.16
CA ASN A 86 48.45 20.01 37.84
C ASN A 86 47.81 18.68 37.39
N LEU A 87 48.53 17.82 36.67
CA LEU A 87 47.97 16.59 36.10
C LEU A 87 47.37 15.66 37.15
N ALA A 88 48.02 15.51 38.31
CA ALA A 88 47.52 14.66 39.40
C ALA A 88 46.13 15.08 39.92
N GLU A 89 45.80 16.37 39.82
CA GLU A 89 44.51 16.92 40.25
C GLU A 89 43.43 16.85 39.16
N VAL A 90 43.86 16.92 37.89
CA VAL A 90 42.96 16.98 36.73
C VAL A 90 42.57 15.58 36.24
N THR A 91 43.49 14.62 36.30
CA THR A 91 43.30 13.22 35.86
C THR A 91 42.05 12.56 36.48
N PRO A 92 41.82 12.59 37.81
CA PRO A 92 40.61 11.99 38.40
C PRO A 92 39.31 12.64 37.91
N LYS A 93 39.33 13.94 37.60
CA LYS A 93 38.16 14.67 37.08
C LYS A 93 37.86 14.30 35.63
N PHE A 94 38.89 14.07 34.82
CA PHE A 94 38.72 13.51 33.47
C PHE A 94 38.13 12.11 33.52
N ASP A 95 38.65 11.23 34.38
CA ASP A 95 38.10 9.87 34.50
C ASP A 95 36.64 9.89 34.97
N ALA A 96 36.30 10.74 35.95
CA ALA A 96 34.92 10.89 36.41
C ALA A 96 33.98 11.38 35.30
N TRP A 97 34.40 12.36 34.49
CA TRP A 97 33.60 12.87 33.38
C TRP A 97 33.41 11.83 32.27
N LEU A 98 34.49 11.12 31.89
CA LEU A 98 34.44 10.05 30.90
C LEU A 98 33.50 8.92 31.35
N ALA A 99 33.55 8.52 32.63
CA ALA A 99 32.70 7.48 33.19
C ALA A 99 31.23 7.91 33.34
N GLY A 100 30.98 9.19 33.66
CA GLY A 100 29.63 9.73 33.83
C GLY A 100 28.89 10.04 32.52
N THR A 101 29.57 10.00 31.37
CA THR A 101 28.95 10.35 30.10
C THR A 101 28.09 9.20 29.56
N LYS A 102 26.77 9.43 29.44
CA LYS A 102 25.81 8.48 28.89
C LYS A 102 26.09 8.22 27.40
N THR A 103 26.20 6.94 27.02
CA THR A 103 26.40 6.53 25.61
C THR A 103 25.21 5.79 25.00
N ASP A 104 24.25 5.37 25.82
CA ASP A 104 23.03 4.69 25.37
C ASP A 104 21.92 5.73 25.18
N LEU A 105 21.72 6.17 23.95
CA LEU A 105 20.86 7.33 23.64
C LEU A 105 19.49 6.86 23.17
N VAL A 106 18.42 7.34 23.82
CA VAL A 106 17.04 6.89 23.54
C VAL A 106 16.12 8.07 23.25
N THR A 107 16.25 9.16 23.99
CA THR A 107 15.35 10.31 23.92
C THR A 107 15.92 11.43 23.04
N ASP A 108 15.07 12.37 22.61
CA ASP A 108 15.50 13.58 21.93
C ASP A 108 16.53 14.39 22.75
N HIS A 109 16.35 14.43 24.08
CA HIS A 109 17.30 15.06 25.00
C HIS A 109 18.64 14.30 25.04
N ASP A 110 18.61 12.96 25.05
CA ASP A 110 19.83 12.15 24.96
C ASP A 110 20.59 12.42 23.66
N PHE A 111 19.89 12.60 22.53
CA PHE A 111 20.53 12.93 21.27
C PHE A 111 21.18 14.31 21.28
N ALA A 112 20.49 15.33 21.83
CA ALA A 112 21.06 16.66 21.99
C ALA A 112 22.31 16.63 22.89
N ASN A 113 22.22 15.94 24.03
CA ASN A 113 23.35 15.75 24.93
C ASN A 113 24.49 14.97 24.28
N GLY A 114 24.19 13.89 23.55
CA GLY A 114 25.18 13.07 22.85
C GLY A 114 25.96 13.86 21.80
N GLU A 115 25.27 14.68 20.98
CA GLU A 115 25.92 15.56 19.99
C GLU A 115 26.79 16.63 20.66
N SER A 116 26.30 17.25 21.73
CA SER A 116 27.07 18.23 22.50
C SER A 116 28.30 17.61 23.16
N ASN A 117 28.14 16.44 23.80
CA ASN A 117 29.21 15.70 24.47
C ASN A 117 30.25 15.19 23.49
N ALA A 118 29.84 14.78 22.28
CA ALA A 118 30.76 14.45 21.21
C ALA A 118 31.63 15.65 20.83
N LYS A 119 31.01 16.81 20.54
CA LYS A 119 31.73 18.03 20.17
C LYS A 119 32.70 18.48 21.25
N PHE A 120 32.27 18.44 22.52
CA PHE A 120 33.11 18.77 23.65
C PHE A 120 34.29 17.82 23.81
N SER A 121 34.04 16.51 23.67
CA SER A 121 35.11 15.51 23.75
C SER A 121 36.16 15.75 22.67
N ARG A 122 35.76 16.04 21.43
CA ARG A 122 36.68 16.39 20.33
C ARG A 122 37.48 17.66 20.61
N ALA A 123 36.82 18.70 21.12
CA ALA A 123 37.48 19.96 21.46
C ALA A 123 38.51 19.76 22.58
N THR A 124 38.16 19.02 23.62
CA THR A 124 39.05 18.67 24.74
C THR A 124 40.23 17.81 24.27
N ALA A 125 39.98 16.79 23.45
CA ALA A 125 41.04 15.96 22.87
C ALA A 125 42.04 16.81 22.05
N LYS A 126 41.53 17.75 21.24
CA LYS A 126 42.36 18.70 20.48
C LYS A 126 43.18 19.59 21.41
N ALA A 127 42.59 20.14 22.47
CA ALA A 127 43.29 20.98 23.44
C ALA A 127 44.41 20.20 24.16
N LEU A 128 44.15 18.96 24.55
CA LEU A 128 45.15 18.08 25.18
C LEU A 128 46.31 17.75 24.23
N LYS A 129 46.04 17.46 22.95
CA LYS A 129 47.08 17.27 21.92
C LYS A 129 47.94 18.51 21.72
N THR A 130 47.31 19.70 21.67
CA THR A 130 48.05 20.96 21.57
C THR A 130 48.96 21.15 22.77
N LYS A 131 48.45 20.90 23.99
CA LYS A 131 49.25 20.98 25.22
C LYS A 131 50.38 19.95 25.26
N ALA A 132 50.16 18.73 24.78
CA ALA A 132 51.19 17.70 24.68
C ALA A 132 52.34 18.16 23.77
N LYS A 133 52.00 18.75 22.62
CA LYS A 133 52.99 19.32 21.68
C LYS A 133 53.79 20.46 22.30
N GLU A 134 53.12 21.39 22.99
CA GLU A 134 53.79 22.49 23.71
C GLU A 134 54.81 21.98 24.74
N VAL A 135 54.50 20.89 25.45
CA VAL A 135 55.42 20.26 26.41
C VAL A 135 56.62 19.60 25.71
N VAL A 136 56.38 18.91 24.58
CA VAL A 136 57.45 18.30 23.76
C VAL A 136 58.41 19.35 23.21
N ASP A 137 57.88 20.46 22.68
CA ASP A 137 58.68 21.53 22.10
C ASP A 137 59.60 22.22 23.15
N GLN A 138 59.30 22.06 24.45
CA GLN A 138 60.02 22.76 25.52
C GLN A 138 61.20 21.97 26.11
N ILE A 139 61.25 20.61 26.18
CA ILE A 139 62.39 19.84 26.79
C ILE A 139 62.50 18.37 26.30
N ALA A 140 63.74 17.86 26.19
CA ALA A 140 64.12 16.47 25.84
C ALA A 140 63.95 15.36 26.92
N SER A 141 63.40 15.63 28.11
CA SER A 141 63.41 14.68 29.25
C SER A 141 62.14 14.61 30.11
N ILE A 142 60.98 15.01 29.59
CA ILE A 142 59.70 14.86 30.32
C ILE A 142 58.75 14.00 29.48
N SER A 143 58.88 12.68 29.61
CA SER A 143 58.10 11.72 28.83
C SER A 143 56.70 11.46 29.40
N ASP A 144 56.54 11.49 30.73
CA ASP A 144 55.32 10.98 31.37
C ASP A 144 54.14 11.97 31.34
N ALA A 145 54.40 13.28 31.40
CA ALA A 145 53.36 14.29 31.26
C ALA A 145 52.76 14.29 29.83
N VAL A 146 53.63 14.17 28.81
CA VAL A 146 53.21 14.06 27.40
C VAL A 146 52.40 12.79 27.18
N ARG A 147 52.88 11.64 27.67
CA ARG A 147 52.14 10.36 27.60
C ARG A 147 50.78 10.44 28.27
N THR A 148 50.68 11.12 29.41
CA THR A 148 49.40 11.31 30.11
C THR A 148 48.44 12.16 29.30
N LEU A 149 48.91 13.27 28.71
CA LEU A 149 48.09 14.11 27.83
C LEU A 149 47.63 13.38 26.58
N ASP A 150 48.52 12.63 25.93
CA ASP A 150 48.19 11.83 24.75
C ASP A 150 47.18 10.71 25.08
N LEU A 151 47.32 10.08 26.26
CA LEU A 151 46.37 9.07 26.75
C LEU A 151 44.98 9.67 26.89
N TYR A 152 44.84 10.81 27.58
CA TYR A 152 43.53 11.44 27.76
C TYR A 152 42.98 12.01 26.45
N ALA A 153 43.82 12.61 25.61
CA ALA A 153 43.40 13.01 24.28
C ALA A 153 42.80 11.83 23.49
N SER A 154 43.46 10.68 23.53
CA SER A 154 42.97 9.45 22.89
C SER A 154 41.64 8.96 23.51
N LYS A 155 41.49 9.01 24.84
CA LYS A 155 40.23 8.64 25.53
C LYS A 155 39.07 9.56 25.11
N PHE A 156 39.29 10.88 25.10
CA PHE A 156 38.27 11.85 24.67
C PHE A 156 37.92 11.70 23.19
N ASP A 157 38.90 11.47 22.32
CA ASP A 157 38.63 11.19 20.90
C ASP A 157 37.83 9.91 20.69
N ALA A 158 38.15 8.85 21.45
CA ALA A 158 37.40 7.60 21.40
C ALA A 158 35.94 7.78 21.86
N LEU A 159 35.71 8.54 22.95
CA LEU A 159 34.37 8.83 23.43
C LEU A 159 33.58 9.70 22.43
N GLY A 160 34.22 10.74 21.88
CA GLY A 160 33.61 11.60 20.86
C GLY A 160 33.16 10.79 19.65
N LEU A 161 34.02 9.91 19.15
CA LEU A 161 33.68 9.00 18.05
C LEU A 161 32.53 8.05 18.41
N LYS A 162 32.55 7.50 19.63
CA LYS A 162 31.50 6.58 20.10
C LYS A 162 30.15 7.29 20.14
N LEU A 163 30.09 8.52 20.66
CA LEU A 163 28.86 9.31 20.73
C LEU A 163 28.36 9.74 19.35
N GLU A 164 29.24 10.18 18.45
CA GLU A 164 28.90 10.50 17.05
C GLU A 164 28.24 9.30 16.35
N LYS A 165 28.82 8.10 16.51
CA LYS A 165 28.26 6.86 15.97
C LYS A 165 26.93 6.49 16.64
N ALA A 166 26.88 6.53 17.97
CA ALA A 166 25.67 6.18 18.73
C ALA A 166 24.48 7.08 18.35
N VAL A 167 24.68 8.40 18.24
CA VAL A 167 23.62 9.33 17.80
C VAL A 167 23.12 8.94 16.41
N LYS A 168 24.04 8.71 15.46
CA LYS A 168 23.67 8.38 14.07
C LYS A 168 22.94 7.04 13.97
N GLU A 169 23.50 6.00 14.58
CA GLU A 169 22.96 4.63 14.53
C GLU A 169 21.60 4.54 15.20
N GLN A 170 21.43 5.15 16.38
CA GLN A 170 20.16 5.12 17.10
C GLN A 170 19.07 5.93 16.39
N LYS A 171 19.39 7.09 15.81
CA LYS A 171 18.42 7.86 14.99
C LYS A 171 17.92 7.06 13.80
N GLU A 172 18.80 6.36 13.08
CA GLU A 172 18.42 5.48 11.96
C GLU A 172 17.64 4.23 12.43
N LEU A 173 18.01 3.66 13.58
CA LEU A 173 17.29 2.53 14.17
C LEU A 173 15.87 2.91 14.57
N ILE A 174 15.68 4.03 15.28
CA ILE A 174 14.34 4.53 15.66
C ILE A 174 13.51 4.78 14.40
N LYS A 175 14.09 5.43 13.39
CA LYS A 175 13.42 5.72 12.12
C LYS A 175 12.97 4.44 11.41
N SER A 176 13.87 3.47 11.24
CA SER A 176 13.54 2.21 10.59
C SER A 176 12.51 1.39 11.38
N SER A 177 12.62 1.35 12.71
CA SER A 177 11.66 0.69 13.60
C SER A 177 10.26 1.28 13.46
N LEU A 178 10.14 2.61 13.53
CA LEU A 178 8.85 3.28 13.45
C LEU A 178 8.19 3.11 12.06
N ILE A 179 8.99 3.17 10.99
CA ILE A 179 8.50 2.88 9.63
C ILE A 179 7.99 1.43 9.52
N ASN A 180 8.70 0.46 10.10
CA ASN A 180 8.26 -0.94 10.09
C ASN A 180 6.97 -1.15 10.90
N GLU A 181 6.85 -0.47 12.05
CA GLU A 181 5.64 -0.50 12.87
C GLU A 181 4.42 -0.02 12.07
N VAL A 182 4.50 1.11 11.37
CA VAL A 182 3.36 1.62 10.59
C VAL A 182 3.07 0.81 9.34
N ARG A 183 4.08 0.18 8.72
CA ARG A 183 3.84 -0.79 7.64
C ARG A 183 3.01 -1.96 8.13
N ASN A 184 3.31 -2.46 9.33
CA ASN A 184 2.52 -3.53 9.95
C ASN A 184 1.10 -3.05 10.26
N LYS A 185 0.92 -1.87 10.87
CA LYS A 185 -0.41 -1.28 11.14
C LYS A 185 -1.25 -1.12 9.86
N LEU A 186 -0.64 -0.65 8.76
CA LEU A 186 -1.31 -0.54 7.47
C LEU A 186 -1.68 -1.92 6.91
N SER A 187 -0.76 -2.88 6.96
CA SER A 187 -1.03 -4.24 6.50
C SER A 187 -2.14 -4.92 7.29
N GLU A 188 -2.20 -4.71 8.61
CA GLU A 188 -3.29 -5.20 9.47
C GLU A 188 -4.61 -4.54 9.13
N HIS A 189 -4.62 -3.24 8.86
CA HIS A 189 -5.82 -2.53 8.41
C HIS A 189 -6.32 -3.07 7.06
N CYS A 190 -5.45 -3.25 6.07
CA CYS A 190 -5.81 -3.85 4.79
C CYS A 190 -6.35 -5.29 4.97
N ALA A 191 -5.74 -6.09 5.85
CA ALA A 191 -6.22 -7.43 6.15
C ALA A 191 -7.64 -7.44 6.75
N ARG A 192 -7.95 -6.50 7.65
CA ARG A 192 -9.32 -6.33 8.18
C ARG A 192 -10.32 -5.94 7.09
N LEU A 193 -9.92 -5.08 6.15
CA LEU A 193 -10.76 -4.71 5.00
C LEU A 193 -11.01 -5.89 4.06
N ASP A 194 -9.98 -6.69 3.78
CA ASP A 194 -10.12 -7.93 2.99
C ASP A 194 -11.05 -8.94 3.69
N GLU A 195 -10.95 -9.09 5.01
CA GLU A 195 -11.84 -9.94 5.80
C GLU A 195 -13.30 -9.46 5.73
N ARG A 196 -13.53 -8.14 5.83
CA ARG A 196 -14.84 -7.52 5.64
C ARG A 196 -15.42 -7.79 4.24
N ILE A 197 -14.57 -7.82 3.21
CA ILE A 197 -14.95 -8.15 1.82
C ILE A 197 -15.18 -9.67 1.65
N GLY A 198 -14.57 -10.50 2.49
CA GLY A 198 -14.63 -11.96 2.47
C GLY A 198 -13.55 -12.62 1.60
N LYS A 199 -12.77 -11.84 0.84
CA LYS A 199 -11.66 -12.31 0.00
C LYS A 199 -10.58 -11.24 -0.09
N ARG A 200 -9.34 -11.68 -0.30
CA ARG A 200 -8.16 -10.82 -0.45
C ARG A 200 -8.12 -10.16 -1.82
N TYR A 201 -8.85 -9.06 -1.97
CA TYR A 201 -8.96 -8.30 -3.21
C TYR A 201 -8.26 -6.95 -3.16
N LEU A 202 -7.90 -6.45 -1.98
CA LEU A 202 -7.16 -5.18 -1.89
C LEU A 202 -5.80 -5.30 -2.59
N PRO A 203 -5.42 -4.30 -3.41
CA PRO A 203 -4.08 -4.20 -3.95
C PRO A 203 -3.08 -3.86 -2.84
N PRO A 204 -1.77 -4.03 -3.08
CA PRO A 204 -0.74 -3.58 -2.13
C PRO A 204 -0.74 -2.04 -2.04
N ILE A 205 -1.12 -1.51 -0.88
CA ILE A 205 -1.14 -0.06 -0.62
C ILE A 205 0.15 0.33 0.09
N GLN A 206 0.79 1.39 -0.40
CA GLN A 206 2.09 1.86 0.09
C GLN A 206 1.99 3.33 0.51
N GLY A 207 2.46 3.62 1.73
CA GLY A 207 2.67 4.98 2.19
C GLY A 207 4.02 5.55 1.74
N ASN A 208 4.11 6.87 1.64
CA ASN A 208 5.32 7.60 1.27
C ASN A 208 6.29 7.79 2.46
N TRP A 209 6.51 6.71 3.22
CA TRP A 209 7.17 6.76 4.54
C TRP A 209 8.52 7.46 4.54
N ASN A 210 9.36 7.20 3.53
CA ASN A 210 10.73 7.75 3.47
C ASN A 210 10.76 9.26 3.18
N GLU A 211 9.78 9.78 2.45
CA GLU A 211 9.70 11.20 2.12
C GLU A 211 9.10 12.01 3.28
N VAL A 212 8.08 11.48 3.96
CA VAL A 212 7.43 12.22 5.06
C VAL A 212 8.33 12.37 6.30
N VAL A 213 9.22 11.39 6.52
CA VAL A 213 10.24 11.43 7.59
C VAL A 213 11.47 12.26 7.25
N LYS A 214 11.59 12.69 6.00
CA LYS A 214 12.76 13.44 5.54
C LYS A 214 12.83 14.76 6.30
N ASN A 215 14.04 15.11 6.75
CA ASN A 215 14.33 16.34 7.49
C ASN A 215 13.64 16.48 8.86
N LYS A 216 13.00 15.43 9.40
CA LYS A 216 12.47 15.46 10.78
C LYS A 216 13.60 15.35 11.79
N ARG A 217 13.64 16.28 12.74
CA ARG A 217 14.76 16.46 13.67
C ARG A 217 14.51 15.88 15.05
N THR A 218 13.25 15.69 15.43
CA THR A 218 12.83 15.13 16.72
C THR A 218 12.00 13.87 16.52
N ILE A 219 12.00 12.97 17.50
CA ILE A 219 11.17 11.76 17.50
C ILE A 219 9.69 12.14 17.38
N GLU A 220 9.25 13.19 18.06
CA GLU A 220 7.86 13.66 18.00
C GLU A 220 7.47 14.10 16.57
N SER A 221 8.28 14.95 15.93
CA SER A 221 8.00 15.41 14.57
C SER A 221 8.06 14.27 13.54
N LEU A 222 8.87 13.24 13.81
CA LEU A 222 8.95 12.01 13.03
C LEU A 222 7.65 11.19 13.17
N ARG A 223 7.18 10.95 14.40
CA ARG A 223 5.93 10.24 14.70
C ARG A 223 4.73 10.93 14.05
N ASN A 224 4.55 12.23 14.29
CA ASN A 224 3.44 12.98 13.72
C ASN A 224 3.39 12.90 12.19
N ALA A 225 4.55 12.98 11.52
CA ALA A 225 4.62 12.87 10.06
C ALA A 225 4.25 11.46 9.56
N ILE A 226 4.68 10.43 10.27
CA ILE A 226 4.37 9.04 9.96
C ILE A 226 2.89 8.73 10.20
N ASP A 227 2.33 9.18 11.33
CA ASP A 227 0.92 8.94 11.68
C ASP A 227 -0.02 9.63 10.69
N THR A 228 0.33 10.85 10.25
CA THR A 228 -0.41 11.57 9.21
C THR A 228 -0.42 10.80 7.88
N GLU A 229 0.72 10.25 7.46
CA GLU A 229 0.80 9.44 6.24
C GLU A 229 0.05 8.11 6.40
N LEU A 230 0.08 7.51 7.60
CA LEU A 230 -0.68 6.30 7.91
C LEU A 230 -2.18 6.53 7.78
N ALA A 231 -2.70 7.63 8.33
CA ALA A 231 -4.10 8.02 8.17
C ALA A 231 -4.47 8.16 6.69
N ARG A 232 -3.66 8.88 5.91
CA ARG A 232 -3.87 9.02 4.45
C ARG A 232 -3.88 7.68 3.72
N ALA A 233 -2.96 6.77 4.05
CA ALA A 233 -2.89 5.44 3.44
C ALA A 233 -4.08 4.54 3.84
N LYS A 234 -4.57 4.62 5.08
CA LYS A 234 -5.78 3.91 5.52
C LYS A 234 -7.04 4.43 4.82
N ILE A 235 -7.15 5.74 4.62
CA ILE A 235 -8.27 6.35 3.88
C ILE A 235 -8.28 5.80 2.45
N GLU A 236 -7.14 5.81 1.76
CA GLU A 236 -7.03 5.23 0.42
C GLU A 236 -7.41 3.73 0.40
N ALA A 237 -6.98 2.96 1.41
CA ALA A 237 -7.36 1.56 1.55
C ALA A 237 -8.85 1.36 1.73
N SER A 238 -9.47 2.16 2.59
CA SER A 238 -10.90 2.13 2.86
C SER A 238 -11.71 2.52 1.62
N GLU A 239 -11.30 3.56 0.89
CA GLU A 239 -11.94 3.97 -0.38
C GLU A 239 -11.90 2.85 -1.43
N ILE A 240 -10.77 2.16 -1.57
CA ILE A 240 -10.65 1.02 -2.49
C ILE A 240 -11.54 -0.15 -2.02
N ALA A 241 -11.53 -0.45 -0.72
CA ALA A 241 -12.33 -1.53 -0.15
C ALA A 241 -13.84 -1.28 -0.30
N ASP A 242 -14.28 -0.04 -0.13
CA ASP A 242 -15.67 0.37 -0.31
C ASP A 242 -16.10 0.25 -1.76
N ARG A 243 -15.22 0.65 -2.71
CA ARG A 243 -15.46 0.45 -4.15
C ARG A 243 -15.59 -1.02 -4.52
N ILE A 244 -14.70 -1.88 -4.01
CA ILE A 244 -14.78 -3.33 -4.22
C ILE A 244 -16.10 -3.86 -3.65
N SER A 245 -16.45 -3.46 -2.43
CA SER A 245 -17.68 -3.89 -1.76
C SER A 245 -18.93 -3.48 -2.53
N LEU A 246 -18.93 -2.28 -3.13
CA LEU A 246 -20.02 -1.81 -4.00
C LEU A 246 -20.10 -2.65 -5.29
N ASN A 247 -18.97 -2.91 -5.94
CA ASN A 247 -18.90 -3.73 -7.15
C ASN A 247 -19.45 -5.14 -6.90
N LEU A 248 -19.04 -5.78 -5.80
CA LEU A 248 -19.51 -7.14 -5.43
C LEU A 248 -21.01 -7.21 -5.11
N LYS A 249 -21.68 -6.09 -4.83
CA LYS A 249 -23.13 -6.02 -4.62
C LYS A 249 -23.94 -5.85 -5.92
N THR A 250 -23.29 -5.80 -7.07
CA THR A 250 -23.99 -5.70 -8.36
C THR A 250 -24.87 -6.93 -8.60
N SER A 251 -26.12 -6.69 -8.98
CA SER A 251 -27.14 -7.73 -9.14
C SER A 251 -26.76 -8.79 -10.19
N GLY A 252 -27.13 -10.05 -9.95
CA GLY A 252 -26.92 -11.18 -10.87
C GLY A 252 -25.52 -11.79 -10.82
N LEU A 253 -24.55 -11.20 -10.11
CA LEU A 253 -23.22 -11.79 -9.96
C LEU A 253 -23.23 -13.13 -9.21
N ALA A 254 -24.04 -13.23 -8.15
CA ALA A 254 -24.10 -14.42 -7.31
C ALA A 254 -24.65 -15.64 -8.07
N ASP A 255 -25.44 -15.43 -9.13
CA ASP A 255 -26.05 -16.48 -9.93
C ASP A 255 -25.08 -17.09 -10.93
N TYR A 256 -24.04 -16.33 -11.34
CA TYR A 256 -23.08 -16.73 -12.37
C TYR A 256 -21.61 -16.55 -11.93
N PRO A 257 -21.17 -17.11 -10.79
CA PRO A 257 -19.81 -16.89 -10.28
C PRO A 257 -18.71 -17.39 -11.23
N PHE A 258 -19.02 -18.39 -12.07
CA PHE A 258 -18.09 -18.96 -13.07
C PHE A 258 -17.76 -17.99 -14.22
N LEU A 259 -18.58 -16.95 -14.47
CA LEU A 259 -18.31 -15.94 -15.50
C LEU A 259 -17.23 -14.93 -15.09
N PHE A 260 -16.80 -14.97 -13.82
CA PHE A 260 -15.94 -13.97 -13.21
C PHE A 260 -14.70 -14.58 -12.55
N ALA A 261 -13.99 -15.46 -13.27
CA ALA A 261 -12.73 -16.02 -12.80
C ALA A 261 -11.65 -14.95 -12.54
N ASP A 262 -11.71 -13.82 -13.23
CA ASP A 262 -10.85 -12.64 -13.11
C ASP A 262 -11.33 -11.62 -12.07
N MET A 263 -12.21 -12.02 -11.13
CA MET A 263 -12.82 -11.10 -10.15
C MET A 263 -11.79 -10.22 -9.40
N ALA A 264 -10.63 -10.79 -9.08
CA ALA A 264 -9.57 -10.07 -8.35
C ALA A 264 -9.08 -8.80 -9.05
N THR A 265 -9.08 -8.77 -10.38
CA THR A 265 -8.71 -7.59 -11.17
C THR A 265 -9.93 -6.80 -11.60
N LEU A 266 -11.05 -7.47 -11.88
CA LEU A 266 -12.28 -6.84 -12.31
C LEU A 266 -12.87 -5.91 -11.23
N CYS A 267 -12.90 -6.37 -9.97
CA CYS A 267 -13.50 -5.62 -8.86
C CYS A 267 -12.78 -4.31 -8.51
N LEU A 268 -11.57 -4.09 -9.03
CA LEU A 268 -10.79 -2.86 -8.82
C LEU A 268 -11.21 -1.71 -9.74
N LYS A 269 -11.97 -1.99 -10.80
CA LYS A 269 -12.44 -0.98 -11.74
C LYS A 269 -13.38 0.04 -11.10
N ALA A 270 -13.55 1.18 -11.77
CA ALA A 270 -14.63 2.11 -11.47
C ALA A 270 -15.98 1.36 -11.51
N ASN A 271 -16.92 1.80 -10.69
CA ASN A 271 -18.17 1.07 -10.51
C ASN A 271 -18.97 0.96 -11.81
N ASP A 272 -19.04 2.03 -12.60
CA ASP A 272 -19.74 2.05 -13.89
C ASP A 272 -19.11 1.05 -14.89
N ASP A 273 -17.78 1.04 -15.00
CA ASP A 273 -17.06 0.11 -15.87
C ASP A 273 -17.25 -1.35 -15.44
N PHE A 274 -17.20 -1.60 -14.13
CA PHE A 274 -17.46 -2.92 -13.56
C PHE A 274 -18.88 -3.40 -13.91
N ALA A 275 -19.88 -2.55 -13.66
CA ALA A 275 -21.28 -2.86 -13.88
C ALA A 275 -21.57 -3.14 -15.37
N ALA A 276 -20.98 -2.34 -16.28
CA ALA A 276 -21.12 -2.55 -17.71
C ALA A 276 -20.54 -3.90 -18.16
N VAL A 277 -19.34 -4.25 -17.69
CA VAL A 277 -18.71 -5.54 -18.02
C VAL A 277 -19.50 -6.70 -17.43
N ALA A 278 -19.96 -6.59 -16.20
CA ALA A 278 -20.76 -7.63 -15.55
C ALA A 278 -22.09 -7.86 -16.27
N ALA A 279 -22.81 -6.79 -16.60
CA ALA A 279 -24.05 -6.86 -17.37
C ALA A 279 -23.84 -7.50 -18.75
N ALA A 280 -22.78 -7.09 -19.47
CA ALA A 280 -22.48 -7.65 -20.79
C ALA A 280 -22.19 -9.16 -20.74
N ARG A 281 -21.43 -9.62 -19.74
CA ARG A 281 -21.13 -11.06 -19.57
C ARG A 281 -22.37 -11.87 -19.23
N ILE A 282 -23.19 -11.38 -18.29
CA ILE A 282 -24.43 -12.05 -17.87
C ILE A 282 -25.41 -12.13 -19.05
N GLN A 283 -25.63 -11.02 -19.76
CA GLN A 283 -26.51 -10.98 -20.93
C GLN A 283 -26.03 -11.92 -22.04
N SER A 284 -24.72 -11.94 -22.33
CA SER A 284 -24.15 -12.85 -23.33
C SER A 284 -24.38 -14.32 -22.97
N HIS A 285 -24.19 -14.68 -21.69
CA HIS A 285 -24.44 -16.05 -21.22
C HIS A 285 -25.93 -16.43 -21.30
N GLN A 286 -26.82 -15.54 -20.88
CA GLN A 286 -28.27 -15.76 -20.97
C GLN A 286 -28.74 -15.93 -22.42
N ALA A 287 -28.22 -15.12 -23.35
CA ALA A 287 -28.52 -15.26 -24.77
C ALA A 287 -28.03 -16.59 -25.36
N GLN A 288 -26.84 -17.05 -24.96
CA GLN A 288 -26.30 -18.34 -25.38
C GLN A 288 -27.12 -19.52 -24.85
N GLU A 289 -27.51 -19.51 -23.57
CA GLU A 289 -28.35 -20.56 -23.00
C GLU A 289 -29.75 -20.57 -23.60
N ALA A 290 -30.35 -19.40 -23.85
CA ALA A 290 -31.63 -19.30 -24.54
C ALA A 290 -31.56 -19.90 -25.96
N ALA A 291 -30.52 -19.57 -26.73
CA ALA A 291 -30.30 -20.14 -28.05
C ALA A 291 -30.08 -21.66 -28.01
N ARG A 292 -29.39 -22.17 -26.99
CA ARG A 292 -29.19 -23.62 -26.80
C ARG A 292 -30.51 -24.34 -26.52
N ILE A 293 -31.36 -23.75 -25.66
CA ILE A 293 -32.67 -24.30 -25.33
C ILE A 293 -33.59 -24.27 -26.55
N GLU A 294 -33.61 -23.18 -27.32
CA GLU A 294 -34.40 -23.06 -28.54
C GLU A 294 -33.96 -24.08 -29.61
N ALA A 295 -32.65 -24.23 -29.83
CA ALA A 295 -32.11 -25.21 -30.76
C ALA A 295 -32.45 -26.65 -30.36
N GLU A 296 -32.38 -26.98 -29.06
CA GLU A 296 -32.75 -28.31 -28.57
C GLU A 296 -34.26 -28.55 -28.69
N THR A 297 -35.08 -27.54 -28.38
CA THR A 297 -36.55 -27.63 -28.52
C THR A 297 -36.94 -27.84 -29.99
N ALA A 298 -36.32 -27.12 -30.92
CA ALA A 298 -36.53 -27.29 -32.35
C ALA A 298 -36.08 -28.68 -32.83
N ARG A 299 -34.96 -29.19 -32.31
CA ARG A 299 -34.49 -30.55 -32.63
C ARG A 299 -35.45 -31.62 -32.15
N ILE A 300 -36.00 -31.49 -30.95
CA ILE A 300 -37.00 -32.43 -30.40
C ILE A 300 -38.28 -32.36 -31.24
N ALA A 301 -38.78 -31.16 -31.55
CA ALA A 301 -39.97 -30.99 -32.37
C ALA A 301 -39.82 -31.61 -33.77
N GLU A 302 -38.66 -31.44 -34.42
CA GLU A 302 -38.41 -32.05 -35.73
C GLU A 302 -38.27 -33.59 -35.63
N GLN A 303 -37.63 -34.10 -34.58
CA GLN A 303 -37.58 -35.55 -34.34
C GLN A 303 -38.98 -36.14 -34.10
N GLU A 304 -39.85 -35.44 -33.39
CA GLU A 304 -41.25 -35.86 -33.20
C GLU A 304 -42.03 -35.81 -34.51
N ARG A 305 -41.84 -34.77 -35.33
CA ARG A 305 -42.47 -34.67 -36.66
C ARG A 305 -42.06 -35.82 -37.57
N ILE A 306 -40.76 -36.14 -37.64
CA ILE A 306 -40.23 -37.26 -38.44
C ILE A 306 -40.79 -38.60 -37.94
N LYS A 307 -40.87 -38.81 -36.61
CA LYS A 307 -41.47 -40.03 -36.03
C LYS A 307 -42.95 -40.15 -36.35
N ALA A 308 -43.71 -39.05 -36.26
CA ALA A 308 -45.13 -39.02 -36.59
C ALA A 308 -45.39 -39.30 -38.08
N GLU A 309 -44.59 -38.70 -38.98
CA GLU A 309 -44.66 -38.99 -40.42
C GLU A 309 -44.28 -40.44 -40.76
N ALA A 310 -43.27 -41.00 -40.09
CA ALA A 310 -42.89 -42.40 -40.25
C ALA A 310 -43.99 -43.36 -39.76
N ALA A 311 -44.62 -43.07 -38.62
CA ALA A 311 -45.75 -43.84 -38.11
C ALA A 311 -46.97 -43.77 -39.04
N ALA A 312 -47.30 -42.58 -39.56
CA ALA A 312 -48.39 -42.40 -40.52
C ALA A 312 -48.15 -43.18 -41.83
N ARG A 313 -46.92 -43.16 -42.36
CA ARG A 313 -46.56 -43.97 -43.54
C ARG A 313 -46.63 -45.47 -43.27
N GLN A 314 -46.29 -45.94 -42.06
CA GLN A 314 -46.44 -47.34 -41.68
C GLN A 314 -47.92 -47.75 -41.57
N GLU A 315 -48.78 -46.90 -41.04
CA GLU A 315 -50.23 -47.16 -41.00
C GLU A 315 -50.86 -47.16 -42.40
N GLU A 316 -50.43 -46.28 -43.30
CA GLU A 316 -50.87 -46.29 -44.70
C GLU A 316 -50.43 -47.56 -45.44
N GLN A 317 -49.19 -48.02 -45.24
CA GLN A 317 -48.71 -49.28 -45.82
C GLN A 317 -49.42 -50.51 -45.24
N ALA A 318 -49.81 -50.48 -43.96
CA ALA A 318 -50.62 -51.52 -43.33
C ALA A 318 -52.05 -51.60 -43.92
N LYS A 319 -52.65 -50.46 -44.30
CA LYS A 319 -53.98 -50.41 -44.94
C LYS A 319 -53.98 -50.89 -46.40
N VAL A 320 -52.90 -50.68 -47.15
CA VAL A 320 -52.80 -51.13 -48.56
C VAL A 320 -52.61 -52.65 -48.69
N THR A 321 -52.19 -53.35 -47.62
CA THR A 321 -51.97 -54.81 -47.64
C THR A 321 -53.25 -55.63 -47.41
N PHE A 322 -54.41 -55.00 -47.10
CA PHE A 322 -55.68 -55.71 -46.87
C PHE A 322 -56.73 -55.36 -47.95
N ILE A 323 -56.50 -55.83 -49.17
CA ILE A 323 -57.56 -55.95 -50.19
C ILE A 323 -57.72 -57.46 -50.48
N PRO A 324 -58.85 -58.11 -50.12
CA PRO A 324 -59.11 -59.47 -50.53
C PRO A 324 -59.57 -59.44 -52.00
N THR A 325 -58.71 -59.87 -52.91
CA THR A 325 -59.08 -60.04 -54.32
C THR A 325 -59.82 -61.36 -54.49
N THR A 326 -61.14 -61.29 -54.61
CA THR A 326 -61.98 -62.38 -55.12
C THR A 326 -61.89 -62.39 -56.64
N SER A 327 -61.24 -63.40 -57.22
CA SER A 327 -61.50 -63.84 -58.60
C SER A 327 -60.94 -65.24 -58.83
N GLU A 328 -61.86 -66.18 -59.05
CA GLU A 328 -61.62 -67.57 -59.48
C GLU A 328 -61.02 -67.66 -60.91
N PRO A 329 -60.37 -68.79 -61.26
CA PRO A 329 -59.37 -68.84 -62.32
C PRO A 329 -59.93 -69.39 -63.64
N GLN A 330 -59.42 -68.90 -64.78
CA GLN A 330 -59.37 -69.68 -66.01
C GLN A 330 -58.00 -69.62 -66.69
N ASN A 331 -57.43 -70.82 -66.70
CA ASN A 331 -56.29 -71.35 -67.42
C ASN A 331 -56.36 -71.09 -68.93
N LEU A 332 -55.22 -70.77 -69.57
CA LEU A 332 -54.73 -71.34 -70.83
C LEU A 332 -53.35 -70.72 -71.21
N SER A 333 -52.29 -71.51 -71.04
CA SER A 333 -51.01 -71.40 -71.81
C SER A 333 -51.21 -71.91 -73.26
N PRO A 334 -50.22 -71.92 -74.20
CA PRO A 334 -48.79 -71.53 -74.18
C PRO A 334 -48.39 -70.65 -75.42
N LYS A 335 -47.16 -70.13 -75.60
CA LYS A 335 -45.98 -70.73 -76.30
C LYS A 335 -44.94 -69.62 -76.62
N PRO A 336 -43.71 -69.89 -77.14
CA PRO A 336 -42.44 -69.49 -76.55
C PRO A 336 -41.70 -68.37 -77.33
N ALA A 337 -40.79 -67.65 -76.67
CA ALA A 337 -39.90 -66.70 -77.33
C ALA A 337 -38.47 -67.27 -77.46
N GLU A 338 -38.02 -67.38 -78.71
CA GLU A 338 -36.65 -67.68 -79.09
C GLU A 338 -35.74 -66.45 -78.93
N PHE A 339 -34.57 -66.71 -78.34
CA PHE A 339 -33.22 -66.24 -78.68
C PHE A 339 -33.05 -65.06 -79.64
N LYS A 340 -32.34 -64.00 -79.19
CA LYS A 340 -31.10 -63.54 -79.83
C LYS A 340 -30.32 -62.60 -78.91
N ALA A 341 -29.03 -62.90 -78.79
CA ALA A 341 -28.01 -62.11 -78.12
C ALA A 341 -27.66 -60.87 -78.95
N ASP A 342 -27.25 -59.78 -78.29
CA ASP A 342 -26.03 -59.12 -78.73
C ASP A 342 -25.31 -58.40 -77.58
N THR A 343 -23.99 -58.48 -77.67
CA THR A 343 -22.98 -58.04 -76.71
C THR A 343 -22.53 -56.63 -77.06
N THR A 344 -22.19 -55.77 -76.09
CA THR A 344 -20.97 -54.93 -76.15
C THR A 344 -20.67 -54.32 -74.77
N ILE A 345 -19.44 -54.59 -74.33
CA ILE A 345 -18.73 -54.08 -73.15
C ILE A 345 -18.11 -52.73 -73.49
N VAL A 346 -18.11 -51.76 -72.56
CA VAL A 346 -16.98 -50.80 -72.45
C VAL A 346 -16.63 -50.54 -70.99
N HIS A 347 -15.34 -50.71 -70.72
CA HIS A 347 -14.60 -50.52 -69.48
C HIS A 347 -14.31 -49.04 -69.19
N SER A 348 -13.99 -48.77 -67.91
CA SER A 348 -12.82 -47.98 -67.45
C SER A 348 -13.14 -46.77 -66.57
N SER A 349 -12.75 -46.93 -65.30
CA SER A 349 -11.94 -46.05 -64.46
C SER A 349 -11.65 -44.62 -64.93
N ILE A 350 -11.68 -43.69 -63.97
CA ILE A 350 -10.59 -42.73 -63.70
C ILE A 350 -10.67 -42.29 -62.23
N SER A 351 -9.48 -42.18 -61.65
CA SER A 351 -9.11 -41.69 -60.32
C SER A 351 -9.45 -40.23 -60.03
#